data_AF-A0AAV1YYQ4-F1
#
_entry.id   AF-A0AAV1YYQ4-F1
#
_cell.length_a   1.000
_cell.length_b   1.000
_cell.length_c   1.000
_cell.angle_alpha   90.00
_cell.angle_beta   90.00
_cell.angle_gamma   90.00
#
_symmetry.space_group_name_H-M   'P 1'
#
loop_
_entity.id
_entity.type
_entity.pdbx_description
1 polymer ?
#
loop_
_entity_poly.entity_id
_entity_poly.type
_entity_poly.pdbx_seq_one_letter_code
_entity_poly.pdbx_strand_id
1 'polypeptide(L)'
;MVKLENKEMELFVEILTEVKTTIKDDDVDSFKVLIALVNHVTKALNCKTVRQYQQNACTNLGNVNLVCLASKSAAVKVLLHLLSDESSICSLPHLTKRSNLLPEEEDEECHNAVYYAIRSNKIEVLEILIGKWLDDYFKENSDGLYDILSEAFKDLMVRNVYVSEDMRVYIKKKLVDLRFFNETSPKKNRGSLSDTKNLKDVTLLRIDFVLNSITYLRKRFWNKEPNEQFLLSSKYIAKYIHMLESSMIFKDRLPWKEINFCLIIFIRSCQSCFKQYPLYHFVLNKHKLLKHLKKFAKILNKLKDKIHV
;
A
#
# COMPACT_ATOMS: atom_id res chain seq x y z
N MET A 1 -25.24 2.79 -47.29
CA MET A 1 -23.97 2.93 -46.56
C MET A 1 -24.18 3.42 -45.13
N VAL A 2 -24.74 4.61 -44.90
CA VAL A 2 -24.91 5.19 -43.54
C VAL A 2 -25.62 4.28 -42.51
N LYS A 3 -26.67 3.54 -42.91
CA LYS A 3 -27.37 2.60 -42.00
C LYS A 3 -26.55 1.38 -41.59
N LEU A 4 -25.58 0.96 -42.39
CA LEU A 4 -24.73 -0.20 -42.08
C LEU A 4 -23.62 0.21 -41.11
N GLU A 5 -23.00 1.37 -41.36
CA GLU A 5 -21.98 1.95 -40.48
C GLU A 5 -22.52 2.23 -39.06
N ASN A 6 -23.76 2.69 -38.92
CA ASN A 6 -24.38 2.88 -37.60
C ASN A 6 -24.56 1.57 -36.82
N LYS A 7 -24.96 0.47 -37.49
CA LYS A 7 -25.14 -0.84 -36.83
C LYS A 7 -23.82 -1.44 -36.36
N GLU A 8 -22.75 -1.27 -37.13
CA GLU A 8 -21.42 -1.75 -36.74
C GLU A 8 -20.87 -0.94 -35.54
N MET A 9 -21.14 0.37 -35.49
CA MET A 9 -20.81 1.22 -34.34
C MET A 9 -21.61 0.84 -33.09
N GLU A 10 -22.89 0.53 -33.23
CA GLU A 10 -23.74 0.01 -32.13
C GLU A 10 -23.19 -1.30 -31.60
N LEU A 11 -22.86 -2.26 -32.48
CA LEU A 11 -22.27 -3.54 -32.10
C LEU A 11 -20.94 -3.35 -31.35
N PHE A 12 -20.10 -2.40 -31.78
CA PHE A 12 -18.85 -2.10 -31.08
C PHE A 12 -19.12 -1.59 -29.64
N VAL A 13 -20.13 -0.74 -29.45
CA VAL A 13 -20.55 -0.28 -28.11
C VAL A 13 -21.11 -1.43 -27.27
N GLU A 14 -21.88 -2.34 -27.86
CA GLU A 14 -22.39 -3.53 -27.17
C GLU A 14 -21.25 -4.42 -26.68
N ILE A 15 -20.24 -4.69 -27.52
CA ILE A 15 -19.07 -5.48 -27.14
C ILE A 15 -18.35 -4.83 -25.95
N LEU A 16 -18.12 -3.51 -25.99
CA LEU A 16 -17.47 -2.80 -24.88
C LEU A 16 -18.31 -2.77 -23.61
N THR A 17 -19.63 -2.75 -23.75
CA THR A 17 -20.56 -2.86 -22.62
C THR A 17 -20.46 -4.23 -21.97
N GLU A 18 -20.36 -5.29 -22.77
CA GLU A 18 -20.17 -6.66 -22.29
C GLU A 18 -18.78 -6.86 -21.64
N VAL A 19 -17.76 -6.13 -22.08
CA VAL A 19 -16.47 -6.10 -21.36
C VAL A 19 -16.65 -5.52 -19.95
N LYS A 20 -17.50 -4.51 -19.77
CA LYS A 20 -17.77 -3.93 -18.44
C LYS A 20 -18.57 -4.90 -17.55
N THR A 21 -19.49 -5.69 -18.09
CA THR A 21 -20.27 -6.69 -17.32
C THR A 21 -19.38 -7.84 -16.88
N THR A 22 -18.57 -8.40 -17.77
CA THR A 22 -17.63 -9.49 -17.43
C THR A 22 -16.65 -9.10 -16.32
N ILE A 23 -16.22 -7.83 -16.25
CA ILE A 23 -15.44 -7.32 -15.11
C ILE A 23 -16.25 -7.35 -13.81
N LYS A 24 -17.51 -6.90 -13.83
CA LYS A 24 -18.36 -6.88 -12.63
C LYS A 24 -18.62 -8.29 -12.08
N ASP A 25 -18.73 -9.27 -12.98
CA ASP A 25 -18.96 -10.67 -12.64
C ASP A 25 -17.67 -11.44 -12.32
N ASP A 26 -16.50 -10.79 -12.44
CA ASP A 26 -15.16 -11.40 -12.31
C ASP A 26 -14.95 -12.62 -13.23
N ASP A 27 -15.59 -12.62 -14.40
CA ASP A 27 -15.48 -13.64 -15.43
C ASP A 27 -14.28 -13.34 -16.36
N VAL A 28 -13.12 -13.82 -15.93
CA VAL A 28 -11.84 -13.62 -16.62
C VAL A 28 -11.78 -14.28 -18.00
N ASP A 29 -12.52 -15.36 -18.23
CA ASP A 29 -12.45 -16.11 -19.49
C ASP A 29 -13.26 -15.41 -20.57
N SER A 30 -14.49 -15.00 -20.25
CA SER A 30 -15.30 -14.17 -21.16
C SER A 30 -14.64 -12.81 -21.42
N PHE A 31 -14.05 -12.20 -20.38
CA PHE A 31 -13.29 -10.95 -20.52
C PHE A 31 -12.16 -11.08 -21.55
N LYS A 32 -11.33 -12.14 -21.47
CA LYS A 32 -10.23 -12.38 -22.42
C LYS A 32 -10.73 -12.51 -23.86
N VAL A 33 -11.83 -13.24 -24.06
CA VAL A 33 -12.42 -13.44 -25.40
C VAL A 33 -12.88 -12.11 -25.97
N LEU A 34 -13.58 -11.29 -25.18
CA LEU A 34 -14.09 -10.00 -25.63
C LEU A 34 -12.97 -9.00 -25.92
N ILE A 35 -11.91 -8.94 -25.09
CA ILE A 35 -10.74 -8.09 -25.36
C ILE A 35 -10.02 -8.54 -26.63
N ALA A 36 -9.90 -9.84 -26.88
CA ALA A 36 -9.34 -10.37 -28.12
C ALA A 36 -10.20 -9.96 -29.33
N LEU A 37 -11.52 -10.00 -29.20
CA LEU A 37 -12.46 -9.54 -30.24
C LEU A 37 -12.31 -8.04 -30.52
N VAL A 38 -12.28 -7.20 -29.48
CA VAL A 38 -12.07 -5.74 -29.62
C VAL A 38 -10.76 -5.46 -30.35
N ASN A 39 -9.68 -6.18 -29.99
CA ASN A 39 -8.40 -6.07 -30.66
C ASN A 39 -8.45 -6.49 -32.13
N HIS A 40 -9.13 -7.59 -32.43
CA HIS A 40 -9.28 -8.07 -33.79
C HIS A 40 -10.03 -7.05 -34.66
N VAL A 41 -11.17 -6.55 -34.18
CA VAL A 41 -11.95 -5.50 -34.87
C VAL A 41 -11.09 -4.25 -35.08
N THR A 42 -10.38 -3.80 -34.06
CA THR A 42 -9.54 -2.59 -34.13
C THR A 42 -8.38 -2.75 -35.11
N LYS A 43 -7.81 -3.95 -35.26
CA LYS A 43 -6.73 -4.24 -36.22
C LYS A 43 -7.24 -4.43 -37.65
N ALA A 44 -8.44 -4.96 -37.82
CA ALA A 44 -9.04 -5.24 -39.13
C ALA A 44 -9.56 -3.96 -39.82
N LEU A 45 -9.99 -2.97 -39.04
CA LEU A 45 -10.51 -1.71 -39.55
C LEU A 45 -9.40 -0.70 -39.87
N ASN A 46 -9.65 0.17 -40.84
CA ASN A 46 -8.74 1.28 -41.14
C ASN A 46 -8.75 2.33 -40.00
N CYS A 47 -7.67 3.10 -39.89
CA CYS A 47 -7.49 4.07 -38.80
C CYS A 47 -8.61 5.12 -38.67
N LYS A 48 -9.26 5.51 -39.78
CA LYS A 48 -10.33 6.51 -39.75
C LYS A 48 -11.61 5.91 -39.16
N THR A 49 -11.97 4.70 -39.56
CA THR A 49 -13.14 3.98 -39.04
C THR A 49 -12.97 3.62 -37.56
N VAL A 50 -11.78 3.14 -37.16
CA VAL A 50 -11.47 2.88 -35.73
C VAL A 50 -11.69 4.13 -34.89
N ARG A 51 -11.19 5.30 -35.33
CA ARG A 51 -11.39 6.55 -34.60
C ARG A 51 -12.86 6.93 -34.49
N GLN A 52 -13.65 6.73 -35.53
CA GLN A 52 -15.10 6.98 -35.49
C GLN A 52 -15.79 6.07 -34.47
N TYR A 53 -15.45 4.78 -34.46
CA TYR A 53 -16.04 3.81 -33.53
C TYR A 53 -15.65 4.12 -32.08
N GLN A 54 -14.38 4.44 -31.84
CA GLN A 54 -13.88 4.83 -30.52
C GLN A 54 -14.50 6.15 -30.06
N GLN A 55 -14.66 7.14 -30.94
CA GLN A 55 -15.32 8.40 -30.61
C GLN A 55 -16.79 8.17 -30.23
N ASN A 56 -17.52 7.38 -31.03
CA ASN A 56 -18.90 7.02 -30.72
C ASN A 56 -19.01 6.27 -29.39
N ALA A 57 -18.13 5.30 -29.14
CA ALA A 57 -18.08 4.59 -27.88
C ALA A 57 -17.75 5.50 -26.69
N CYS A 58 -16.84 6.46 -26.86
CA CYS A 58 -16.46 7.42 -25.82
C CYS A 58 -17.66 8.30 -25.45
N THR A 59 -18.44 8.75 -26.43
CA THR A 59 -19.67 9.51 -26.18
C THR A 59 -20.75 8.71 -25.45
N ASN A 60 -20.84 7.40 -25.68
CA ASN A 60 -21.87 6.55 -25.07
C ASN A 60 -21.46 5.95 -23.71
N LEU A 61 -20.20 5.56 -23.55
CA LEU A 61 -19.71 4.78 -22.41
C LEU A 61 -18.75 5.53 -21.49
N GLY A 62 -18.27 6.70 -21.93
CA GLY A 62 -17.17 7.41 -21.28
C GLY A 62 -15.82 6.73 -21.50
N ASN A 63 -14.79 7.31 -20.89
CA ASN A 63 -13.48 6.66 -20.79
C ASN A 63 -13.50 5.74 -19.58
N VAL A 64 -13.19 4.47 -19.79
CA VAL A 64 -13.22 3.45 -18.75
C VAL A 64 -11.81 2.98 -18.47
N ASN A 65 -11.29 3.32 -17.29
CA ASN A 65 -10.09 2.67 -16.75
C ASN A 65 -10.50 1.30 -16.19
N LEU A 66 -10.07 0.22 -16.84
CA LEU A 66 -10.44 -1.15 -16.48
C LEU A 66 -9.85 -1.57 -15.14
N VAL A 67 -8.72 -1.00 -14.73
CA VAL A 67 -8.11 -1.26 -13.41
C VAL A 67 -8.95 -0.62 -12.31
N CYS A 68 -9.41 0.62 -12.50
CA CYS A 68 -10.37 1.26 -11.59
C CYS A 68 -11.67 0.47 -11.50
N LEU A 69 -12.24 0.06 -12.64
CA LEU A 69 -13.49 -0.69 -12.67
C LEU A 69 -13.38 -2.07 -12.00
N ALA A 70 -12.28 -2.80 -12.23
CA ALA A 70 -12.02 -4.08 -11.57
C ALA A 70 -11.83 -3.92 -10.05
N SER A 71 -11.12 -2.86 -9.64
CA SER A 71 -10.93 -2.54 -8.22
C SER A 71 -12.25 -2.17 -7.53
N LYS A 72 -13.09 -1.38 -8.21
CA LYS A 72 -14.42 -0.95 -7.75
C LYS A 72 -15.38 -2.13 -7.60
N SER A 73 -15.34 -3.07 -8.54
CA SER A 73 -16.17 -4.28 -8.53
C SER A 73 -15.58 -5.40 -7.68
N ALA A 74 -14.37 -5.20 -7.14
CA ALA A 74 -13.63 -6.19 -6.37
C ALA A 74 -13.41 -7.51 -7.16
N ALA A 75 -13.12 -7.37 -8.46
CA ALA A 75 -12.96 -8.43 -9.45
C ALA A 75 -11.50 -8.91 -9.46
N VAL A 76 -11.22 -9.94 -8.66
CA VAL A 76 -9.86 -10.39 -8.35
C VAL A 76 -9.19 -11.04 -9.56
N LYS A 77 -9.90 -11.94 -10.25
CA LYS A 77 -9.34 -12.70 -11.38
C LYS A 77 -9.07 -11.80 -12.57
N VAL A 78 -10.00 -10.89 -12.87
CA VAL A 78 -9.84 -9.95 -13.97
C VAL A 78 -8.74 -8.94 -13.67
N LEU A 79 -8.68 -8.40 -12.44
CA LEU A 79 -7.60 -7.50 -12.02
C LEU A 79 -6.22 -8.18 -12.12
N LEU A 80 -6.11 -9.43 -11.66
CA LEU A 80 -4.88 -10.19 -11.78
C LEU A 80 -4.45 -10.34 -13.23
N HIS A 81 -5.40 -10.64 -14.13
CA HIS A 81 -5.12 -10.76 -15.56
C HIS A 81 -4.66 -9.43 -16.18
N LEU A 82 -5.37 -8.32 -15.90
CA LEU A 82 -5.03 -6.98 -16.36
C LEU A 82 -3.61 -6.56 -15.98
N LEU A 83 -3.13 -6.99 -14.82
CA LEU A 83 -1.81 -6.62 -14.29
C LEU A 83 -0.73 -7.69 -14.50
N SER A 84 -1.05 -8.81 -15.16
CA SER A 84 -0.10 -9.91 -15.38
C SER A 84 0.90 -9.66 -16.51
N ASP A 85 0.52 -8.87 -17.52
CA ASP A 85 1.35 -8.57 -18.70
C ASP A 85 1.30 -7.06 -19.00
N GLU A 86 2.44 -6.47 -19.34
CA GLU A 86 2.56 -5.09 -19.80
C GLU A 86 1.78 -4.80 -21.08
N SER A 87 1.53 -5.83 -21.89
CA SER A 87 0.77 -5.71 -23.13
C SER A 87 -0.75 -5.60 -22.93
N SER A 88 -1.23 -5.83 -21.71
CA SER A 88 -2.66 -5.84 -21.38
C SER A 88 -3.30 -4.48 -21.65
N ILE A 89 -4.50 -4.53 -22.24
CA ILE A 89 -5.33 -3.34 -22.43
C ILE A 89 -6.00 -3.02 -21.11
N CYS A 90 -5.83 -1.78 -20.67
CA CYS A 90 -6.29 -1.35 -19.38
C CYS A 90 -7.22 -0.12 -19.44
N SER A 91 -7.49 0.40 -20.65
CA SER A 91 -8.55 1.41 -20.84
C SER A 91 -9.38 1.15 -22.10
N LEU A 92 -10.63 1.61 -22.07
CA LEU A 92 -11.56 1.63 -23.18
C LEU A 92 -12.18 3.04 -23.33
N PRO A 93 -12.68 3.42 -24.52
CA PRO A 93 -12.59 2.69 -25.80
C PRO A 93 -11.22 2.84 -26.47
N HIS A 94 -10.41 3.80 -26.01
CA HIS A 94 -9.03 3.95 -26.44
C HIS A 94 -8.18 2.88 -25.75
N LEU A 95 -7.67 1.94 -26.53
CA LEU A 95 -6.94 0.76 -26.05
C LEU A 95 -5.54 1.15 -25.54
N THR A 96 -5.47 1.63 -24.31
CA THR A 96 -4.21 2.01 -23.65
C THR A 96 -3.64 0.81 -22.91
N LYS A 97 -2.33 0.64 -23.01
CA LYS A 97 -1.60 -0.42 -22.31
C LYS A 97 -1.28 0.00 -20.88
N ARG A 98 -1.04 -0.99 -20.02
CA ARG A 98 -0.60 -0.79 -18.62
C ARG A 98 0.57 0.18 -18.49
N SER A 99 1.56 0.10 -19.39
CA SER A 99 2.78 0.94 -19.35
C SER A 99 2.50 2.45 -19.42
N ASN A 100 1.34 2.83 -19.94
CA ASN A 100 0.96 4.22 -20.15
C ASN A 100 -0.07 4.70 -19.12
N LEU A 101 -0.50 3.83 -18.20
CA LEU A 101 -1.41 4.21 -17.13
C LEU A 101 -0.64 4.74 -15.93
N LEU A 102 -1.13 5.84 -15.38
CA LEU A 102 -0.65 6.39 -14.12
C LEU A 102 -1.53 5.88 -12.95
N PRO A 103 -0.95 5.40 -11.84
CA PRO A 103 -1.71 5.04 -10.64
C PRO A 103 -2.61 6.16 -10.10
N GLU A 104 -2.22 7.42 -10.32
CA GLU A 104 -2.92 8.62 -9.90
C GLU A 104 -4.12 8.96 -10.79
N GLU A 105 -4.32 8.29 -11.92
CA GLU A 105 -5.47 8.52 -12.80
C GLU A 105 -6.78 8.25 -12.07
N GLU A 106 -7.65 9.25 -12.07
CA GLU A 106 -9.00 9.19 -11.53
C GLU A 106 -10.02 8.87 -12.62
N ASP A 107 -11.08 8.17 -12.24
CA ASP A 107 -12.24 7.98 -13.10
C ASP A 107 -13.22 9.17 -13.03
N GLU A 108 -14.39 9.02 -13.66
CA GLU A 108 -15.44 10.04 -13.70
C GLU A 108 -16.00 10.40 -12.31
N GLU A 109 -15.78 9.58 -11.29
CA GLU A 109 -16.15 9.87 -9.90
C GLU A 109 -15.03 10.55 -9.11
N CYS A 110 -13.94 10.96 -9.79
CA CYS A 110 -12.75 11.58 -9.19
C CYS A 110 -12.05 10.65 -8.17
N HIS A 111 -12.02 9.36 -8.47
CA HIS A 111 -11.42 8.33 -7.62
C HIS A 111 -10.51 7.41 -8.43
N ASN A 112 -9.35 7.07 -7.86
CA ASN A 112 -8.39 6.17 -8.46
C ASN A 112 -8.60 4.71 -8.03
N ALA A 113 -7.83 3.80 -8.64
CA ALA A 113 -7.93 2.36 -8.36
C ALA A 113 -7.63 2.01 -6.89
N VAL A 114 -6.71 2.75 -6.25
CA VAL A 114 -6.32 2.53 -4.84
C VAL A 114 -7.49 2.84 -3.90
N TYR A 115 -8.18 3.96 -4.12
CA TYR A 115 -9.40 4.30 -3.39
C TYR A 115 -10.42 3.16 -3.45
N TYR A 116 -10.70 2.67 -4.66
CA TYR A 116 -11.69 1.63 -4.86
C TYR A 116 -11.28 0.29 -4.25
N ALA A 117 -10.01 -0.09 -4.35
CA ALA A 117 -9.51 -1.31 -3.73
C ALA A 117 -9.64 -1.29 -2.22
N ILE A 118 -9.33 -0.18 -1.57
CA ILE A 118 -9.55 -0.03 -0.12
C ILE A 118 -11.05 -0.11 0.20
N ARG A 119 -11.88 0.64 -0.54
CA ARG A 119 -13.33 0.69 -0.35
C ARG A 119 -14.01 -0.67 -0.48
N SER A 120 -13.48 -1.54 -1.34
CA SER A 120 -14.00 -2.89 -1.58
C SER A 120 -13.98 -3.78 -0.33
N ASN A 121 -13.15 -3.44 0.68
CA ASN A 121 -12.86 -4.28 1.85
C ASN A 121 -12.30 -5.68 1.53
N LYS A 122 -11.91 -5.95 0.28
CA LYS A 122 -11.17 -7.18 -0.09
C LYS A 122 -9.68 -6.88 -0.10
N ILE A 123 -8.97 -7.30 0.95
CA ILE A 123 -7.52 -7.08 1.09
C ILE A 123 -6.75 -7.60 -0.13
N GLU A 124 -7.17 -8.74 -0.69
CA GLU A 124 -6.58 -9.36 -1.87
C GLU A 124 -6.52 -8.40 -3.09
N VAL A 125 -7.56 -7.59 -3.32
CA VAL A 125 -7.58 -6.62 -4.43
C VAL A 125 -6.47 -5.58 -4.26
N LEU A 126 -6.29 -5.08 -3.04
CA LEU A 126 -5.25 -4.11 -2.72
C LEU A 126 -3.85 -4.75 -2.74
N GLU A 127 -3.72 -6.00 -2.31
CA GLU A 127 -2.47 -6.76 -2.41
C GLU A 127 -2.03 -6.97 -3.86
N ILE A 128 -2.97 -7.30 -4.75
CA ILE A 128 -2.69 -7.46 -6.18
C ILE A 128 -2.26 -6.12 -6.79
N LEU A 129 -2.99 -5.02 -6.53
CA LEU A 129 -2.59 -3.70 -7.03
C LEU A 129 -1.18 -3.32 -6.59
N ILE A 130 -0.90 -3.44 -5.29
CA ILE A 130 0.42 -3.09 -4.74
C ILE A 130 1.50 -3.98 -5.38
N GLY A 131 1.37 -5.30 -5.27
CA GLY A 131 2.45 -6.22 -5.66
C GLY A 131 2.65 -6.41 -7.16
N LYS A 132 1.63 -6.18 -8.00
CA LYS A 132 1.72 -6.38 -9.46
C LYS A 132 1.85 -5.09 -10.27
N TRP A 133 1.60 -3.94 -9.67
CA TRP A 133 1.63 -2.66 -10.37
C TRP A 133 2.37 -1.58 -9.59
N LEU A 134 1.92 -1.27 -8.37
CA LEU A 134 2.43 -0.08 -7.68
C LEU A 134 3.86 -0.25 -7.15
N ASP A 135 4.25 -1.45 -6.70
CA ASP A 135 5.61 -1.73 -6.23
C ASP A 135 6.63 -1.57 -7.38
N ASP A 136 6.27 -1.98 -8.59
CA ASP A 136 7.11 -1.80 -9.78
C ASP A 136 7.15 -0.34 -10.24
N TYR A 137 5.99 0.32 -10.27
CA TYR A 137 5.88 1.73 -10.68
C TYR A 137 6.63 2.68 -9.74
N PHE A 138 6.46 2.49 -8.42
CA PHE A 138 7.10 3.31 -7.38
C PHE A 138 8.44 2.76 -6.89
N LYS A 139 9.04 1.80 -7.61
CA LYS A 139 10.31 1.16 -7.23
C LYS A 139 11.43 2.17 -6.96
N GLU A 140 11.45 3.28 -7.70
CA GLU A 140 12.43 4.36 -7.54
C GLU A 140 11.94 5.51 -6.64
N ASN A 141 10.63 5.63 -6.43
CA ASN A 141 10.00 6.68 -5.63
C ASN A 141 9.02 6.07 -4.62
N SER A 142 9.58 5.46 -3.58
CA SER A 142 8.77 4.75 -2.60
C SER A 142 7.86 5.65 -1.75
N ASP A 143 8.16 6.96 -1.73
CA ASP A 143 7.32 7.97 -1.09
C ASP A 143 6.01 8.17 -1.87
N GLY A 144 6.03 8.05 -3.21
CA GLY A 144 4.82 8.12 -4.04
C GLY A 144 3.79 7.03 -3.71
N LEU A 145 4.25 5.79 -3.44
CA LEU A 145 3.37 4.71 -2.99
C LEU A 145 2.77 5.00 -1.61
N TYR A 146 3.54 5.60 -0.70
CA TYR A 146 3.02 6.01 0.60
C TYR A 146 1.95 7.10 0.44
N ASP A 147 2.21 8.10 -0.40
CA ASP A 147 1.32 9.24 -0.60
C ASP A 147 -0.02 8.80 -1.18
N ILE A 148 -0.02 8.03 -2.27
CA ILE A 148 -1.27 7.57 -2.91
C ILE A 148 -2.11 6.69 -1.98
N LEU A 149 -1.48 5.79 -1.21
CA LEU A 149 -2.18 4.96 -0.22
C LEU A 149 -2.73 5.79 0.94
N SER A 150 -1.93 6.74 1.44
CA SER A 150 -2.31 7.60 2.55
C SER A 150 -3.45 8.53 2.15
N GLU A 151 -3.40 9.13 0.97
CA GLU A 151 -4.41 10.02 0.44
C GLU A 151 -5.73 9.30 0.22
N ALA A 152 -5.73 8.18 -0.51
CA ALA A 152 -6.92 7.37 -0.71
C ALA A 152 -7.57 6.92 0.60
N PHE A 153 -6.75 6.49 1.58
CA PHE A 153 -7.25 6.09 2.90
C PHE A 153 -7.82 7.27 3.69
N LYS A 154 -7.17 8.43 3.67
CA LYS A 154 -7.68 9.65 4.33
C LYS A 154 -8.99 10.10 3.71
N ASP A 155 -9.09 10.09 2.38
CA ASP A 155 -10.30 10.51 1.68
C ASP A 155 -11.51 9.64 2.08
N LEU A 156 -11.33 8.32 2.13
CA LEU A 156 -12.36 7.39 2.62
C LEU A 156 -12.80 7.69 4.06
N MET A 157 -11.85 8.03 4.94
CA MET A 157 -12.14 8.36 6.34
C MET A 157 -12.88 9.70 6.46
N VAL A 158 -12.50 10.71 5.67
CA VAL A 158 -13.14 12.04 5.65
C VAL A 158 -14.57 11.95 5.12
N ARG A 159 -14.78 11.16 4.05
CA ARG A 159 -16.10 10.91 3.46
C ARG A 159 -16.96 9.94 4.27
N ASN A 160 -16.47 9.46 5.41
CA ASN A 160 -17.14 8.50 6.28
C ASN A 160 -17.59 7.22 5.55
N VAL A 161 -16.79 6.76 4.59
CA VAL A 161 -17.03 5.49 3.89
C VAL A 161 -16.67 4.33 4.79
N TYR A 162 -17.50 3.28 4.79
CA TYR A 162 -17.23 2.09 5.60
C TYR A 162 -15.96 1.38 5.13
N VAL A 163 -15.01 1.23 6.05
CA VAL A 163 -13.80 0.42 5.91
C VAL A 163 -13.71 -0.50 7.11
N SER A 164 -13.69 -1.81 6.85
CA SER A 164 -13.55 -2.88 7.84
C SER A 164 -12.30 -2.71 8.69
N GLU A 165 -12.32 -3.23 9.92
CA GLU A 165 -11.16 -3.11 10.81
C GLU A 165 -9.94 -3.85 10.25
N ASP A 166 -10.13 -5.00 9.59
CA ASP A 166 -9.05 -5.77 8.96
C ASP A 166 -8.36 -4.95 7.86
N MET A 167 -9.13 -4.32 6.97
CA MET A 167 -8.58 -3.43 5.94
C MET A 167 -7.87 -2.21 6.56
N ARG A 168 -8.42 -1.62 7.64
CA ARG A 168 -7.76 -0.51 8.36
C ARG A 168 -6.43 -0.92 8.98
N VAL A 169 -6.38 -2.09 9.62
CA VAL A 169 -5.16 -2.65 10.21
C VAL A 169 -4.14 -2.93 9.12
N TYR A 170 -4.56 -3.53 8.01
CA TYR A 170 -3.71 -3.82 6.86
C TYR A 170 -3.07 -2.55 6.28
N ILE A 171 -3.87 -1.52 5.99
CA ILE A 171 -3.37 -0.25 5.43
C ILE A 171 -2.45 0.46 6.40
N LYS A 172 -2.83 0.57 7.69
CA LYS A 172 -1.97 1.19 8.71
C LYS A 172 -0.62 0.48 8.81
N LYS A 173 -0.64 -0.86 8.77
CA LYS A 173 0.59 -1.66 8.73
C LYS A 173 1.41 -1.33 7.48
N LYS A 174 0.80 -1.29 6.30
CA LYS A 174 1.49 -0.97 5.03
C LYS A 174 2.06 0.44 5.00
N LEU A 175 1.30 1.46 5.43
CA LEU A 175 1.77 2.85 5.50
C LEU A 175 2.97 2.99 6.46
N VAL A 176 2.91 2.29 7.59
CA VAL A 176 4.04 2.22 8.53
C VAL A 176 5.22 1.48 7.90
N ASP A 177 4.98 0.39 7.18
CA ASP A 177 6.00 -0.36 6.47
C ASP A 177 6.72 0.52 5.42
N LEU A 178 5.97 1.26 4.60
CA LEU A 178 6.51 2.14 3.55
C LEU A 178 7.28 3.33 4.12
N ARG A 179 6.69 4.07 5.06
CA ARG A 179 7.28 5.31 5.61
C ARG A 179 8.62 5.10 6.29
N PHE A 180 8.86 3.88 6.76
CA PHE A 180 9.93 3.65 7.71
C PHE A 180 10.88 2.51 7.35
N PHE A 181 10.44 1.59 6.49
CA PHE A 181 11.17 0.36 6.16
C PHE A 181 11.49 0.21 4.68
N ASN A 182 11.19 1.21 3.84
CA ASN A 182 11.77 1.27 2.50
C ASN A 182 13.27 1.54 2.65
N GLU A 183 14.04 0.45 2.61
CA GLU A 183 15.47 0.48 2.35
C GLU A 183 15.66 0.89 0.89
N THR A 184 15.44 2.17 0.57
CA THR A 184 16.26 2.75 -0.48
C THR A 184 17.69 2.67 0.05
N SER A 185 18.39 1.61 -0.34
CA SER A 185 19.84 1.52 -0.22
C SER A 185 20.41 2.90 -0.56
N PRO A 186 21.38 3.45 0.18
CA PRO A 186 22.01 4.69 -0.20
C PRO A 186 22.78 4.42 -1.51
N LYS A 187 22.09 4.56 -2.64
CA LYS A 187 22.75 4.70 -3.94
C LYS A 187 23.56 5.98 -3.81
N LYS A 188 24.87 5.80 -3.99
CA LYS A 188 25.91 6.81 -4.10
C LYS A 188 25.45 7.99 -4.96
N ASN A 189 24.78 8.97 -4.38
CA ASN A 189 24.72 10.31 -4.93
C ASN A 189 25.62 11.19 -4.07
N ARG A 190 26.59 11.79 -4.76
CA ARG A 190 27.64 12.60 -4.19
C ARG A 190 27.04 13.86 -3.60
N GLY A 191 27.44 14.15 -2.36
CA GLY A 191 27.58 15.49 -1.78
C GLY A 191 26.49 16.51 -2.10
N SER A 192 25.49 16.60 -1.21
CA SER A 192 24.74 17.83 -0.99
C SER A 192 24.46 18.01 0.51
N LEU A 193 24.58 19.24 1.00
CA LEU A 193 24.22 19.64 2.37
C LEU A 193 22.73 19.38 2.69
N SER A 194 21.88 19.10 1.68
CA SER A 194 20.46 18.75 1.83
C SER A 194 20.23 17.33 2.34
N ASP A 195 21.12 16.38 2.03
CA ASP A 195 20.89 14.96 2.30
C ASP A 195 21.09 14.63 3.79
N THR A 196 21.99 15.35 4.46
CA THR A 196 22.16 15.29 5.91
C THR A 196 20.99 15.88 6.67
N LYS A 197 20.27 16.85 6.10
CA LYS A 197 19.05 17.42 6.69
C LYS A 197 17.91 16.41 6.63
N ASN A 198 17.69 15.81 5.46
CA ASN A 198 16.70 14.74 5.27
C ASN A 198 16.97 13.51 6.15
N LEU A 199 18.24 13.07 6.28
CA LEU A 199 18.59 11.93 7.13
C LEU A 199 18.39 12.24 8.63
N LYS A 200 18.69 13.47 9.08
CA LYS A 200 18.41 13.92 10.45
C LYS A 200 16.91 13.97 10.70
N ASP A 201 16.12 14.49 9.76
CA ASP A 201 14.66 14.58 9.88
C ASP A 201 14.01 13.19 9.94
N VAL A 202 14.45 12.25 9.09
CA VAL A 202 14.01 10.84 9.13
C VAL A 202 14.39 10.18 10.46
N THR A 203 15.59 10.45 10.97
CA THR A 203 16.03 9.92 12.28
C THR A 203 15.19 10.48 13.42
N LEU A 204 14.87 11.78 13.40
CA LEU A 204 14.01 12.42 14.39
C LEU A 204 12.58 11.85 14.35
N LEU A 205 12.02 11.65 13.17
CA LEU A 205 10.69 11.02 12.99
C LEU A 205 10.66 9.59 13.55
N ARG A 206 11.73 8.80 13.33
CA ARG A 206 11.86 7.45 13.89
C ARG A 206 11.95 7.47 15.42
N ILE A 207 12.72 8.41 15.98
CA ILE A 207 12.78 8.62 17.44
C ILE A 207 11.38 8.95 17.98
N ASP A 208 10.67 9.89 17.36
CA ASP A 208 9.33 10.30 17.79
C ASP A 208 8.33 9.16 17.71
N PHE A 209 8.39 8.36 16.66
CA PHE A 209 7.56 7.17 16.53
C PHE A 209 7.81 6.18 17.68
N VAL A 210 9.08 5.89 18.00
CA VAL A 210 9.45 4.99 19.11
C VAL A 210 8.96 5.55 20.46
N LEU A 211 9.16 6.85 20.71
CA LEU A 211 8.72 7.50 21.95
C LEU A 211 7.20 7.48 22.12
N ASN A 212 6.47 7.79 21.04
CA ASN A 212 5.00 7.74 21.03
C ASN A 212 4.48 6.32 21.22
N SER A 213 5.10 5.34 20.55
CA SER A 213 4.73 3.92 20.67
C SER A 213 4.97 3.37 22.07
N ILE A 214 6.10 3.70 22.70
CA ILE A 214 6.37 3.33 24.10
C ILE A 214 5.36 3.97 25.05
N THR A 215 5.02 5.24 24.82
CA THR A 215 4.04 5.97 25.63
C THR A 215 2.65 5.36 25.50
N TYR A 216 2.25 5.02 24.28
CA TYR A 216 1.00 4.34 23.97
C TYR A 216 0.92 2.97 24.66
N LEU A 217 1.94 2.13 24.50
CA LEU A 217 1.99 0.80 25.13
C LEU A 217 1.85 0.91 26.64
N ARG A 218 2.54 1.87 27.27
CA ARG A 218 2.40 2.10 28.70
C ARG A 218 1.00 2.54 29.09
N LYS A 219 0.43 3.57 28.46
CA LYS A 219 -0.89 4.09 28.85
C LYS A 219 -1.99 3.04 28.69
N ARG A 220 -1.96 2.29 27.59
CA ARG A 220 -3.03 1.35 27.23
C ARG A 220 -2.90 -0.02 27.87
N PHE A 221 -1.67 -0.51 28.08
CA PHE A 221 -1.42 -1.89 28.50
C PHE A 221 -0.70 -2.03 29.85
N TRP A 222 -0.63 -0.97 30.66
CA TRP A 222 -0.10 -1.09 32.03
C TRP A 222 -0.90 -2.13 32.83
N ASN A 223 -2.22 -1.98 32.88
CA ASN A 223 -3.13 -2.85 33.63
C ASN A 223 -3.83 -3.91 32.78
N LYS A 224 -3.56 -3.98 31.47
CA LYS A 224 -4.19 -4.95 30.56
C LYS A 224 -3.20 -6.02 30.12
N GLU A 225 -3.70 -7.22 29.85
CA GLU A 225 -2.86 -8.29 29.30
C GLU A 225 -2.37 -7.97 27.88
N PRO A 226 -1.19 -8.48 27.48
CA PRO A 226 -0.70 -8.35 26.11
C PRO A 226 -1.66 -9.04 25.14
N ASN A 227 -2.27 -8.27 24.25
CA ASN A 227 -3.05 -8.80 23.13
C ASN A 227 -2.27 -8.62 21.82
N GLU A 228 -2.87 -8.98 20.70
CA GLU A 228 -2.25 -8.86 19.38
C GLU A 228 -1.76 -7.43 19.06
N GLN A 229 -2.52 -6.41 19.47
CA GLN A 229 -2.13 -5.01 19.33
C GLN A 229 -0.87 -4.67 20.15
N PHE A 230 -0.73 -5.21 21.37
CA PHE A 230 0.50 -5.07 22.15
C PHE A 230 1.69 -5.69 21.42
N LEU A 231 1.52 -6.90 20.86
CA LEU A 231 2.58 -7.61 20.15
C LEU A 231 3.01 -6.88 18.89
N LEU A 232 2.04 -6.38 18.12
CA LEU A 232 2.28 -5.60 16.91
C LEU A 232 3.07 -4.33 17.22
N SER A 233 2.61 -3.51 18.17
CA SER A 233 3.32 -2.31 18.60
C SER A 233 4.72 -2.62 19.14
N SER A 234 4.89 -3.72 19.87
CA SER A 234 6.19 -4.14 20.42
C SER A 234 7.15 -4.60 19.32
N LYS A 235 6.66 -5.34 18.31
CA LYS A 235 7.43 -5.73 17.10
C LYS A 235 7.90 -4.51 16.33
N TYR A 236 7.03 -3.51 16.17
CA TYR A 236 7.42 -2.24 15.56
C TYR A 236 8.54 -1.58 16.35
N ILE A 237 8.38 -1.36 17.66
CA ILE A 237 9.44 -0.74 18.49
C ILE A 237 10.78 -1.47 18.33
N ALA A 238 10.80 -2.80 18.39
CA ALA A 238 12.02 -3.59 18.22
C ALA A 238 12.69 -3.34 16.86
N LYS A 239 11.89 -3.33 15.79
CA LYS A 239 12.36 -3.10 14.41
C LYS A 239 12.91 -1.67 14.23
N TYR A 240 12.24 -0.66 14.79
CA TYR A 240 12.72 0.72 14.76
C TYR A 240 13.99 0.95 15.58
N ILE A 241 14.09 0.29 16.74
CA ILE A 241 15.30 0.34 17.57
C ILE A 241 16.49 -0.23 16.80
N HIS A 242 16.30 -1.36 16.11
CA HIS A 242 17.35 -1.95 15.28
C HIS A 242 17.80 -1.02 14.13
N MET A 243 16.85 -0.32 13.50
CA MET A 243 17.17 0.65 12.45
C MET A 243 17.86 1.91 12.97
N LEU A 244 17.46 2.41 14.15
CA LEU A 244 18.14 3.53 14.80
C LEU A 244 19.57 3.14 15.24
N GLU A 245 19.76 1.91 15.70
CA GLU A 245 21.08 1.36 16.04
C GLU A 245 22.01 1.33 14.82
N SER A 246 21.49 0.96 13.64
CA SER A 246 22.29 0.89 12.42
C SER A 246 22.62 2.27 11.85
N SER A 247 21.70 3.25 11.98
CA SER A 247 21.81 4.58 11.36
C SER A 247 22.42 5.68 12.23
N MET A 248 22.50 5.52 13.56
CA MET A 248 23.01 6.58 14.44
C MET A 248 24.53 6.54 14.64
N ILE A 249 25.13 7.73 14.72
CA ILE A 249 26.55 7.95 15.02
C ILE A 249 26.86 7.63 16.50
N PHE A 250 25.86 7.66 17.39
CA PHE A 250 26.02 7.46 18.84
C PHE A 250 25.72 6.01 19.31
N LYS A 251 26.26 5.01 18.61
CA LYS A 251 26.00 3.58 18.89
C LYS A 251 26.32 3.18 20.33
N ASP A 252 27.32 3.79 20.94
CA ASP A 252 27.85 3.37 22.25
C ASP A 252 27.12 3.98 23.45
N ARG A 253 26.19 4.94 23.25
CA ARG A 253 25.55 5.68 24.34
C ARG A 253 24.17 5.15 24.74
N LEU A 254 23.65 4.17 24.01
CA LEU A 254 22.30 3.65 24.22
C LEU A 254 22.31 2.13 24.35
N PRO A 255 21.49 1.56 25.25
CA PRO A 255 21.37 0.12 25.43
C PRO A 255 20.48 -0.50 24.33
N TRP A 256 20.81 -0.25 23.05
CA TRP A 256 20.02 -0.69 21.89
C TRP A 256 19.80 -2.20 21.90
N LYS A 257 20.90 -2.96 22.04
CA LYS A 257 20.91 -4.42 22.07
C LYS A 257 20.12 -5.00 23.25
N GLU A 258 20.24 -4.39 24.43
CA GLU A 258 19.52 -4.83 25.63
C GLU A 258 18.00 -4.67 25.46
N ILE A 259 17.55 -3.51 24.97
CA ILE A 259 16.11 -3.25 24.78
C ILE A 259 15.53 -4.10 23.66
N ASN A 260 16.27 -4.26 22.56
CA ASN A 260 15.86 -5.11 21.45
C ASN A 260 15.76 -6.58 21.89
N PHE A 261 16.77 -7.07 22.64
CA PHE A 261 16.75 -8.40 23.24
C PHE A 261 15.53 -8.60 24.15
N CYS A 262 15.26 -7.66 25.07
CA CYS A 262 14.11 -7.74 25.96
C CYS A 262 12.78 -7.78 25.17
N LEU A 263 12.61 -6.91 24.16
CA LEU A 263 11.40 -6.90 23.34
C LEU A 263 11.20 -8.23 22.59
N ILE A 264 12.24 -8.73 21.93
CA ILE A 264 12.18 -9.97 21.13
C ILE A 264 11.85 -11.17 22.02
N ILE A 265 12.52 -11.30 23.17
CA ILE A 265 12.28 -12.41 24.10
C ILE A 265 10.85 -12.34 24.66
N PHE A 266 10.36 -11.14 25.02
CA PHE A 266 9.00 -10.98 25.50
C PHE A 266 7.95 -11.33 24.42
N ILE A 267 8.13 -10.86 23.18
CA ILE A 267 7.23 -11.15 22.06
C ILE A 267 7.17 -12.67 21.82
N ARG A 268 8.32 -13.33 21.72
CA ARG A 268 8.40 -14.78 21.50
C ARG A 268 7.78 -15.58 22.65
N SER A 269 7.92 -15.09 23.89
CA SER A 269 7.29 -15.67 25.06
C SER A 269 5.76 -15.60 24.98
N CYS A 270 5.19 -14.45 24.59
CA CYS A 270 3.74 -14.32 24.37
C CYS A 270 3.23 -15.17 23.19
N GLN A 271 4.05 -15.42 22.18
CA GLN A 271 3.71 -16.27 21.03
C GLN A 271 3.84 -17.78 21.31
N SER A 272 3.96 -18.18 22.58
CA SER A 272 4.06 -19.59 22.99
C SER A 272 5.30 -20.35 22.50
N CYS A 273 6.29 -19.68 21.88
CA CYS A 273 7.53 -20.32 21.41
C CYS A 273 8.42 -20.82 22.56
N PHE A 274 8.18 -20.34 23.79
CA PHE A 274 8.95 -20.69 24.99
C PHE A 274 8.09 -21.33 26.10
N LYS A 275 6.97 -21.99 25.75
CA LYS A 275 6.10 -22.68 26.73
C LYS A 275 6.86 -23.65 27.66
N GLN A 276 8.02 -24.18 27.23
CA GLN A 276 8.87 -25.10 27.98
C GLN A 276 9.92 -24.41 28.88
N TYR A 277 10.05 -23.08 28.85
CA TYR A 277 11.09 -22.34 29.57
C TYR A 277 10.50 -21.25 30.50
N PRO A 278 9.87 -21.66 31.63
CA PRO A 278 9.15 -20.74 32.54
C PRO A 278 10.05 -19.69 33.22
N LEU A 279 11.37 -19.92 33.26
CA LEU A 279 12.35 -18.98 33.82
C LEU A 279 12.33 -17.61 33.14
N TYR A 280 11.99 -17.54 31.84
CA TYR A 280 11.93 -16.27 31.12
C TYR A 280 10.78 -15.37 31.62
N HIS A 281 9.65 -15.94 32.05
CA HIS A 281 8.56 -15.17 32.65
C HIS A 281 8.92 -14.56 34.01
N PHE A 282 9.81 -15.22 34.76
CA PHE A 282 10.30 -14.73 36.04
C PHE A 282 11.28 -13.55 35.86
N VAL A 283 12.20 -13.68 34.91
CA VAL A 283 13.23 -12.67 34.63
C VAL A 283 12.61 -11.44 33.95
N LEU A 284 11.77 -11.64 32.92
CA LEU A 284 11.19 -10.58 32.10
C LEU A 284 9.67 -10.71 31.97
N ASN A 285 8.94 -9.87 32.71
CA ASN A 285 7.49 -9.75 32.63
C ASN A 285 7.06 -8.40 32.03
N LYS A 286 5.77 -8.26 31.69
CA LYS A 286 5.21 -7.05 31.04
C LYS A 286 5.58 -5.76 31.78
N HIS A 287 5.44 -5.76 33.10
CA HIS A 287 5.71 -4.58 33.92
C HIS A 287 7.19 -4.21 33.91
N LYS A 288 8.10 -5.20 33.98
CA LYS A 288 9.54 -4.99 33.83
C LYS A 288 9.85 -4.44 32.44
N LEU A 289 9.33 -5.05 31.36
CA LEU A 289 9.53 -4.58 29.99
C LEU A 289 9.08 -3.11 29.83
N LEU A 290 7.87 -2.76 30.27
CA LEU A 290 7.35 -1.40 30.19
C LEU A 290 8.18 -0.40 31.03
N LYS A 291 8.74 -0.81 32.18
CA LYS A 291 9.69 0.00 32.96
C LYS A 291 11.02 0.19 32.21
N HIS A 292 11.55 -0.85 31.57
CA HIS A 292 12.77 -0.75 30.75
C HIS A 292 12.56 0.16 29.53
N LEU A 293 11.44 0.02 28.82
CA LEU A 293 11.06 0.90 27.71
C LEU A 293 10.89 2.36 28.16
N LYS A 294 10.32 2.61 29.35
CA LYS A 294 10.25 3.97 29.93
C LYS A 294 11.64 4.57 30.15
N LYS A 295 12.56 3.79 30.72
CA LYS A 295 13.94 4.25 30.96
C LYS A 295 14.62 4.56 29.63
N PHE A 296 14.52 3.65 28.67
CA PHE A 296 15.06 3.84 27.32
C PHE A 296 14.48 5.09 26.64
N ALA A 297 13.16 5.28 26.67
CA ALA A 297 12.50 6.46 26.11
C ALA A 297 13.02 7.78 26.71
N LYS A 298 13.30 7.82 28.02
CA LYS A 298 13.92 9.01 28.64
C LYS A 298 15.32 9.30 28.09
N ILE A 299 16.13 8.26 27.87
CA ILE A 299 17.49 8.44 27.34
C ILE A 299 17.42 8.86 25.86
N LEU A 300 16.53 8.22 25.09
CA LEU A 300 16.30 8.55 23.69
C LEU A 300 15.78 9.98 23.50
N ASN A 301 14.88 10.46 24.38
CA ASN A 301 14.40 11.85 24.34
C ASN A 301 15.51 12.86 24.62
N LYS A 302 16.38 12.60 25.61
CA LYS A 302 17.56 13.45 25.87
C LYS A 302 18.53 13.50 24.68
N LEU A 303 18.58 12.44 23.88
CA LEU A 303 19.39 12.41 22.66
C LEU A 303 18.70 13.13 21.50
N LYS A 304 17.36 13.05 21.41
CA LYS A 304 16.56 13.85 20.49
C LYS A 304 16.86 15.34 20.67
N ASP A 305 16.85 15.82 21.91
CA ASP A 305 17.13 17.22 22.25
C ASP A 305 18.54 17.66 21.81
N LYS A 306 19.52 16.74 21.85
CA LYS A 306 20.91 17.00 21.40
C LYS A 306 21.11 16.94 19.89
N ILE A 307 20.19 16.31 19.16
CA ILE A 307 20.19 16.27 17.68
C ILE A 307 19.51 17.54 17.13
N HIS A 308 18.66 18.18 17.93
CA HIS A 308 17.92 19.40 17.61
C HIS A 308 18.76 20.69 17.78
N VAL A 309 19.89 20.61 18.50
CA VAL A 309 20.92 21.64 18.69
C VAL A 309 22.06 21.40 17.71
#